data_AF-A0A061GWS8-F1
#
_entry.id   AF-A0A061GWS8-F1
#
_cell.length_a   1.000
_cell.length_b   1.000
_cell.length_c   1.000
_cell.angle_alpha   90.00
_cell.angle_beta   90.00
_cell.angle_gamma   90.00
#
_symmetry.space_group_name_H-M   'P 1'
#
loop_
_entity.id
_entity.type
_entity.pdbx_description
1 polymer ?
#
loop_
_entity_poly.entity_id
_entity_poly.type
_entity_poly.pdbx_seq_one_letter_code
_entity_poly.pdbx_strand_id
1 'polypeptide(L)'
;MFHPGAQREKLVINNVGVYLWKPTVEFTAEEFSTLTSANFESASHLCQFSHPLDLKARGAGSVVFISSMAAVISINIGGSFYSAAKGALNQLTKTLACEWAKDNLRTNCVAPAFIRTPLTKAAFEEEKMSEICNLKNSFGTDWRA
;
A
#
# COMPACT_ATOMS: atom_id res chain seq x y z
N MET A 1 -12.01 -17.67 -23.68
CA MET A 1 -13.43 -18.01 -23.89
C MET A 1 -14.17 -17.66 -22.61
N PHE A 2 -15.01 -16.61 -22.61
CA PHE A 2 -15.79 -16.22 -21.41
C PHE A 2 -17.00 -17.15 -21.30
N HIS A 3 -17.20 -17.75 -20.13
CA HIS A 3 -18.31 -18.66 -19.88
C HIS A 3 -19.61 -17.86 -19.71
N PRO A 4 -20.65 -18.09 -20.53
CA PRO A 4 -21.93 -17.38 -20.42
C PRO A 4 -22.65 -17.87 -19.16
N GLY A 5 -22.40 -17.19 -18.03
CA GLY A 5 -22.86 -17.59 -16.70
C GLY A 5 -21.93 -17.15 -15.57
N ALA A 6 -20.68 -16.75 -15.86
CA ALA A 6 -19.79 -16.18 -14.87
C ALA A 6 -20.30 -14.81 -14.41
N GLN A 7 -20.72 -14.70 -13.15
CA GLN A 7 -21.03 -13.41 -12.54
C GLN A 7 -19.77 -12.53 -12.53
N ARG A 8 -19.93 -11.23 -12.87
CA ARG A 8 -18.81 -10.28 -12.82
C ARG A 8 -18.39 -10.04 -11.37
N GLU A 9 -17.21 -10.53 -11.00
CA GLU A 9 -16.55 -10.22 -9.73
C GLU A 9 -16.34 -8.70 -9.60
N LYS A 10 -16.56 -8.15 -8.41
CA LYS A 10 -16.21 -6.75 -8.13
C LYS A 10 -14.76 -6.63 -7.73
N LEU A 11 -14.09 -5.61 -8.27
CA LEU A 11 -12.70 -5.30 -7.95
C LEU A 11 -12.61 -3.87 -7.41
N VAL A 12 -12.03 -3.72 -6.23
CA VAL A 12 -11.70 -2.43 -5.62
C VAL A 12 -10.19 -2.34 -5.48
N ILE A 13 -9.59 -1.27 -6.00
CA ILE A 13 -8.14 -1.03 -5.91
C ILE A 13 -7.89 0.24 -5.11
N ASN A 14 -7.34 0.08 -3.91
CA ASN A 14 -6.90 1.17 -3.04
C ASN A 14 -5.49 1.62 -3.45
N ASN A 15 -5.43 2.53 -4.43
CA ASN A 15 -4.17 3.02 -5.01
C ASN A 15 -3.67 4.36 -4.46
N VAL A 16 -4.54 5.16 -3.83
CA VAL A 16 -4.17 6.51 -3.36
C VAL A 16 -3.00 6.44 -2.38
N GLY A 17 -2.06 7.37 -2.52
CA GLY A 17 -0.93 7.52 -1.61
C GLY A 17 -0.11 8.77 -1.90
N VAL A 18 0.49 9.31 -0.85
CA VAL A 18 1.39 10.46 -0.89
C VAL A 18 2.65 10.14 -0.10
N TYR A 19 3.78 10.73 -0.48
CA TYR A 19 5.07 10.48 0.16
C TYR A 19 5.80 11.81 0.40
N LEU A 20 6.40 11.96 1.59
CA LEU A 20 7.25 13.10 1.92
C LEU A 20 8.65 12.61 2.28
N TRP A 21 9.64 13.15 1.56
CA TRP A 21 11.06 12.79 1.68
C TRP A 21 11.74 13.62 2.77
N LYS A 22 11.57 13.21 4.03
CA LYS A 22 12.24 13.88 5.15
C LYS A 22 12.40 12.99 6.39
N PRO A 23 13.33 13.33 7.31
CA PRO A 23 13.47 12.68 8.60
C PRO A 23 12.21 12.79 9.46
N THR A 24 11.98 11.78 10.31
CA THR A 24 10.80 11.72 11.21
C THR A 24 10.64 12.98 12.07
N VAL A 25 11.75 13.54 12.55
CA VAL A 25 11.77 14.69 13.47
C VAL A 25 11.36 16.02 12.81
N GLU A 26 11.29 16.06 11.48
CA GLU A 26 10.95 17.26 10.71
C GLU A 26 9.48 17.27 10.24
N PHE A 27 8.71 16.24 10.59
CA PHE A 27 7.27 16.20 10.30
C PHE A 27 6.48 17.08 11.25
N THR A 28 5.59 17.89 10.69
CA THR A 28 4.54 18.56 11.45
C THR A 28 3.38 17.59 11.71
N ALA A 29 2.54 17.93 12.69
CA ALA A 29 1.31 17.18 12.97
C ALA A 29 0.34 17.17 11.78
N GLU A 30 0.27 18.26 11.01
CA GLU A 30 -0.57 18.36 9.82
C GLU A 30 -0.10 17.44 8.69
N GLU A 31 1.21 17.39 8.44
CA GLU A 31 1.76 16.48 7.44
C GLU A 31 1.61 15.03 7.87
N PHE A 32 1.81 14.71 9.15
CA PHE A 32 1.55 13.38 9.68
C PHE A 32 0.09 12.95 9.44
N SER A 33 -0.85 13.84 9.78
CA SER A 33 -2.28 13.63 9.57
C SER A 33 -2.59 13.39 8.08
N THR A 34 -2.15 14.30 7.22
CA THR A 34 -2.35 14.21 5.76
C THR A 34 -1.81 12.90 5.19
N LEU A 35 -0.61 12.50 5.62
CA LEU A 35 0.06 11.30 5.12
C LEU A 35 -0.67 10.03 5.59
N THR A 36 -1.07 9.98 6.85
CA THR A 36 -1.81 8.84 7.43
C THR A 36 -3.22 8.73 6.83
N SER A 37 -3.94 9.86 6.72
CA SER A 37 -5.27 9.91 6.12
C SER A 37 -5.26 9.44 4.68
N ALA A 38 -4.31 9.92 3.87
CA ALA A 38 -4.19 9.54 2.47
C ALA A 38 -3.75 8.08 2.27
N ASN A 39 -2.75 7.61 3.04
CA ASN A 39 -2.12 6.30 2.79
C ASN A 39 -2.75 5.13 3.55
N PHE A 40 -3.56 5.37 4.59
CA PHE A 40 -4.16 4.30 5.39
C PHE A 40 -5.66 4.50 5.64
N GLU A 41 -6.06 5.65 6.22
CA GLU A 41 -7.45 5.84 6.65
C GLU A 41 -8.42 5.81 5.46
N SER A 42 -8.04 6.43 4.34
CA SER A 42 -8.84 6.43 3.11
C SER A 42 -9.22 5.01 2.67
N ALA A 43 -8.24 4.10 2.66
CA ALA A 43 -8.43 2.71 2.23
C ALA A 43 -9.24 1.90 3.26
N SER A 44 -9.02 2.16 4.56
CA SER A 44 -9.79 1.55 5.65
C SER A 44 -11.26 1.96 5.59
N HIS A 45 -11.56 3.24 5.41
CA HIS A 45 -12.92 3.75 5.26
C HIS A 45 -13.57 3.22 3.98
N LEU A 46 -12.85 3.18 2.85
CA LEU A 46 -13.40 2.61 1.63
C LEU A 46 -13.79 1.14 1.82
N CYS A 47 -13.00 0.37 2.55
CA CYS A 47 -13.34 -1.02 2.89
C CYS A 47 -14.61 -1.13 3.72
N GLN A 48 -14.75 -0.30 4.76
CA GLN A 48 -15.95 -0.27 5.62
C GLN A 48 -17.22 0.05 4.82
N PHE A 49 -17.15 1.00 3.88
CA PHE A 49 -18.31 1.37 3.06
C PHE A 49 -18.59 0.36 1.93
N SER A 50 -17.54 -0.17 1.29
CA SER A 50 -17.68 -1.06 0.13
C SER A 50 -18.20 -2.45 0.50
N HIS A 51 -17.86 -2.93 1.71
CA HIS A 51 -18.22 -4.28 2.17
C HIS A 51 -19.74 -4.52 2.18
N PRO A 52 -20.57 -3.73 2.91
CA PRO A 52 -22.01 -3.97 2.98
C PRO A 52 -22.76 -3.59 1.70
N LEU A 53 -22.32 -2.57 0.97
CA LEU A 53 -23.08 -1.98 -0.14
C LEU A 53 -22.93 -2.76 -1.45
N ASP A 54 -21.71 -3.21 -1.76
CA ASP A 54 -21.39 -3.66 -3.12
C ASP A 54 -20.68 -5.02 -3.16
N LEU A 55 -19.77 -5.29 -2.23
CA LEU A 55 -18.95 -6.50 -2.24
C LEU A 55 -19.77 -7.71 -1.75
N LYS A 56 -20.38 -7.61 -0.56
CA LYS A 56 -21.18 -8.70 0.01
C LYS A 56 -22.44 -9.00 -0.81
N ALA A 57 -23.12 -7.96 -1.31
CA ALA A 57 -24.37 -8.10 -2.07
C ALA A 57 -24.23 -8.94 -3.35
N ARG A 58 -23.01 -9.04 -3.91
CA ARG A 58 -22.73 -9.78 -5.16
C ARG A 58 -22.20 -11.18 -4.94
N GLY A 59 -21.94 -11.58 -3.69
CA GLY A 59 -21.50 -12.93 -3.34
C GLY A 59 -20.10 -13.33 -3.82
N ALA A 60 -19.33 -12.42 -4.43
CA ALA A 60 -17.93 -12.60 -4.80
C ALA A 60 -17.25 -11.25 -5.09
N GLY A 61 -15.98 -11.09 -4.69
CA GLY A 61 -15.24 -9.86 -4.92
C GLY A 61 -13.77 -9.90 -4.51
N SER A 62 -13.02 -8.90 -4.94
CA SER A 62 -11.63 -8.71 -4.57
C SER A 62 -11.30 -7.27 -4.21
N VAL A 63 -10.52 -7.10 -3.14
CA VAL A 63 -9.91 -5.83 -2.75
C VAL A 63 -8.39 -5.95 -2.88
N VAL A 64 -7.77 -4.99 -3.54
CA VAL A 64 -6.33 -4.89 -3.69
C VAL A 64 -5.85 -3.59 -3.08
N PHE A 65 -4.89 -3.67 -2.15
CA PHE A 65 -4.21 -2.52 -1.59
C PHE A 65 -2.86 -2.29 -2.25
N ILE A 66 -2.53 -1.04 -2.52
CA ILE A 66 -1.18 -0.65 -2.94
C ILE A 66 -0.38 -0.25 -1.69
N SER A 67 0.46 -1.19 -1.26
CA SER A 67 1.43 -1.04 -0.17
C SER A 67 2.74 -0.46 -0.70
N SER A 68 3.89 -0.88 -0.15
CA SER A 68 5.23 -0.50 -0.57
C SER A 68 6.27 -1.51 -0.07
N MET A 69 7.41 -1.63 -0.76
CA MET A 69 8.58 -2.32 -0.19
C MET A 69 8.97 -1.76 1.18
N ALA A 70 8.77 -0.44 1.39
CA ALA A 70 9.05 0.25 2.66
C ALA A 70 8.15 -0.22 3.81
N ALA A 71 7.06 -0.95 3.51
CA ALA A 71 6.23 -1.60 4.52
C ALA A 71 6.79 -2.94 5.03
N VAL A 72 7.82 -3.45 4.37
CA VAL A 72 8.39 -4.79 4.63
C VAL A 72 9.86 -4.68 5.04
N ILE A 73 10.61 -3.77 4.41
CA ILE A 73 12.02 -3.53 4.74
C ILE A 73 12.22 -2.08 5.18
N SER A 74 13.15 -1.86 6.10
CA SER A 74 13.55 -0.53 6.54
C SER A 74 14.56 0.08 5.59
N ILE A 75 14.32 1.32 5.20
CA ILE A 75 15.19 2.08 4.29
C ILE A 75 15.47 3.45 4.92
N ASN A 76 16.73 3.86 4.95
CA ASN A 76 17.13 5.15 5.52
C ASN A 76 17.06 6.30 4.49
N ILE A 77 15.87 6.56 3.95
CA ILE A 77 15.61 7.65 2.98
C ILE A 77 14.52 8.63 3.45
N GLY A 78 14.18 8.57 4.74
CA GLY A 78 13.06 9.31 5.32
C GLY A 78 11.70 8.62 5.09
N GLY A 79 10.62 9.33 5.41
CA GLY A 79 9.25 8.82 5.19
C GLY A 79 8.85 7.68 6.14
N SER A 80 9.26 7.75 7.40
CA SER A 80 8.92 6.74 8.43
C SER A 80 7.41 6.56 8.60
N PHE A 81 6.64 7.65 8.61
CA PHE A 81 5.18 7.59 8.70
C PHE A 81 4.51 6.99 7.46
N TYR A 82 5.07 7.22 6.27
CA TYR A 82 4.63 6.52 5.07
C TYR A 82 4.83 5.01 5.20
N SER A 83 6.02 4.61 5.63
CA SER A 83 6.40 3.21 5.83
C SER A 83 5.48 2.54 6.85
N ALA A 84 5.19 3.23 7.96
CA ALA A 84 4.25 2.78 8.97
C ALA A 84 2.82 2.61 8.43
N ALA A 85 2.31 3.61 7.69
CA ALA A 85 0.98 3.56 7.08
C ALA A 85 0.85 2.40 6.06
N LYS A 86 1.87 2.18 5.23
CA LYS A 86 1.88 1.04 4.29
C LYS A 86 2.05 -0.30 5.01
N GLY A 87 2.78 -0.34 6.14
CA GLY A 87 2.83 -1.49 7.05
C GLY A 87 1.45 -1.83 7.64
N ALA A 88 0.69 -0.81 8.04
CA ALA A 88 -0.68 -0.97 8.51
C ALA A 88 -1.59 -1.56 7.42
N LEU A 89 -1.44 -1.15 6.15
CA LEU A 89 -2.16 -1.78 5.04
C LEU A 89 -1.82 -3.26 4.86
N ASN A 90 -0.55 -3.67 5.03
CA ASN A 90 -0.16 -5.08 4.95
C ASN A 90 -0.88 -5.91 6.01
N GLN A 91 -0.96 -5.39 7.24
CA GLN A 91 -1.65 -6.09 8.31
C GLN A 91 -3.17 -6.10 8.11
N LEU A 92 -3.75 -4.96 7.74
CA LEU A 92 -5.17 -4.84 7.43
C LEU A 92 -5.58 -5.83 6.33
N THR A 93 -4.79 -5.94 5.27
CA THR A 93 -5.03 -6.88 4.16
C THR A 93 -5.21 -8.31 4.67
N LYS A 94 -4.29 -8.77 5.54
CA LYS A 94 -4.30 -10.13 6.09
C LYS A 94 -5.51 -10.34 7.00
N THR A 95 -5.80 -9.37 7.86
CA THR A 95 -6.94 -9.43 8.77
C THR A 95 -8.26 -9.49 8.00
N LEU A 96 -8.44 -8.62 6.99
CA LEU A 96 -9.64 -8.63 6.14
C LEU A 96 -9.78 -9.92 5.33
N ALA A 97 -8.68 -10.57 4.95
CA ALA A 97 -8.73 -11.84 4.22
C ALA A 97 -9.38 -12.91 5.09
N CYS A 98 -9.04 -12.95 6.38
CA CYS A 98 -9.62 -13.85 7.34
C CYS A 98 -11.08 -13.49 7.64
N GLU A 99 -11.36 -12.21 7.88
CA GLU A 99 -12.71 -11.73 8.24
C GLU A 99 -13.72 -11.97 7.12
N TRP A 100 -13.33 -11.72 5.87
CA TRP A 100 -14.26 -11.69 4.74
C TRP A 100 -14.24 -12.96 3.88
N ALA A 101 -13.43 -13.96 4.22
CA ALA A 101 -13.39 -15.24 3.51
C ALA A 101 -14.78 -15.90 3.42
N LYS A 102 -15.58 -15.83 4.48
CA LYS A 102 -16.95 -16.39 4.53
C LYS A 102 -17.93 -15.69 3.59
N ASP A 103 -17.64 -14.43 3.25
CA ASP A 103 -18.42 -13.65 2.28
C ASP A 103 -17.92 -13.86 0.83
N ASN A 104 -17.01 -14.82 0.61
CA ASN A 104 -16.37 -15.10 -0.68
C ASN A 104 -15.63 -13.88 -1.26
N LEU A 105 -15.01 -13.09 -0.37
CA LEU A 105 -14.19 -11.94 -0.73
C LEU A 105 -12.71 -12.25 -0.53
N ARG A 106 -11.88 -11.80 -1.47
CA ARG A 106 -10.42 -11.92 -1.41
C ARG A 106 -9.79 -10.56 -1.19
N THR A 107 -8.92 -10.44 -0.19
CA THR A 107 -8.11 -9.24 0.00
C THR A 107 -6.63 -9.55 -0.19
N ASN A 108 -5.96 -8.75 -1.00
CA ASN A 108 -4.53 -8.88 -1.28
C ASN A 108 -3.86 -7.52 -1.28
N CYS A 109 -2.53 -7.51 -1.16
CA CYS A 109 -1.75 -6.29 -1.29
C CYS A 109 -0.62 -6.51 -2.29
N VAL A 110 -0.29 -5.45 -3.01
CA VAL A 110 0.90 -5.37 -3.85
C VAL A 110 1.85 -4.41 -3.16
N ALA A 111 3.13 -4.77 -3.04
CA ALA A 111 4.16 -3.94 -2.42
C ALA A 111 5.20 -3.51 -3.47
N PRO A 112 4.92 -2.44 -4.24
CA PRO A 112 5.88 -1.94 -5.22
C PRO A 112 7.20 -1.50 -4.59
N ALA A 113 8.28 -1.75 -5.33
CA ALA A 113 9.54 -1.05 -5.14
C ALA A 113 9.52 0.30 -5.89
N PHE A 114 10.68 0.84 -6.24
CA PHE A 114 10.78 2.08 -7.02
C PHE A 114 10.21 1.90 -8.43
N ILE A 115 9.08 2.56 -8.71
CA ILE A 115 8.44 2.61 -10.03
C ILE A 115 8.49 4.05 -10.53
N ARG A 116 8.86 4.28 -11.79
CA ARG A 116 8.89 5.62 -12.40
C ARG A 116 7.47 6.20 -12.50
N THR A 117 7.17 7.14 -11.61
CA THR A 117 5.91 7.91 -11.54
C THR A 117 6.20 9.37 -11.16
N PRO A 118 5.24 10.30 -11.30
CA PRO A 118 5.40 11.66 -10.79
C PRO A 118 5.73 11.70 -9.28
N LEU A 119 5.14 10.81 -8.48
CA LEU A 119 5.38 10.71 -7.03
C LEU A 119 6.83 10.37 -6.69
N THR A 120 7.46 9.51 -7.50
CA THR A 120 8.83 9.05 -7.28
C THR A 120 9.86 9.87 -8.02
N LYS A 121 9.48 10.98 -8.69
CA LYS A 121 10.42 11.75 -9.53
C LYS A 121 11.67 12.17 -8.75
N ALA A 122 11.50 12.61 -7.50
CA ALA A 122 12.59 12.96 -6.59
C ALA A 122 13.48 11.76 -6.21
N ALA A 123 12.94 10.53 -6.22
CA ALA A 123 13.74 9.32 -6.00
C ALA A 123 14.71 9.06 -7.14
N PHE A 124 14.35 9.46 -8.37
CA PHE A 124 15.12 9.24 -9.59
C PHE A 124 16.14 10.34 -9.89
N GLU A 125 16.35 11.29 -8.97
CA GLU A 125 17.48 12.20 -9.00
C GLU A 125 18.77 11.41 -8.71
N GLU A 126 19.85 11.73 -9.44
CA GLU A 126 21.05 10.87 -9.56
C GLU A 126 21.70 10.55 -8.20
N GLU A 127 21.72 11.52 -7.28
CA GLU A 127 22.23 11.39 -5.92
C GLU A 127 21.41 10.37 -5.08
N LYS A 128 20.08 10.52 -5.06
CA LYS A 128 19.18 9.60 -4.34
C LYS A 128 19.12 8.22 -4.95
N MET A 129 19.22 8.12 -6.28
CA MET A 129 19.31 6.82 -6.95
C MET A 129 20.59 6.07 -6.55
N SER A 130 21.72 6.77 -6.44
CA SER A 130 22.97 6.15 -5.97
C SER A 130 22.80 5.60 -4.55
N GLU A 131 22.21 6.38 -3.64
CA GLU A 131 21.91 5.92 -2.28
C GLU A 131 20.98 4.70 -2.29
N ILE A 132 19.86 4.78 -3.01
CA ILE A 132 18.91 3.68 -3.17
C ILE A 132 19.58 2.42 -3.73
N CYS A 133 20.50 2.59 -4.68
CA CYS A 133 21.23 1.50 -5.28
C CYS A 133 22.21 0.83 -4.33
N ASN A 134 22.73 1.57 -3.35
CA ASN A 134 23.68 1.05 -2.38
C ASN A 134 23.02 0.59 -1.07
N LEU A 135 21.68 0.69 -0.98
CA LEU A 135 20.93 0.21 0.17
C LEU A 135 21.16 -1.29 0.37
N LYS A 136 21.51 -1.62 1.61
CA LYS A 136 21.52 -3.00 2.10
C LYS A 136 20.30 -3.20 2.99
N ASN A 137 19.70 -4.37 2.93
CA ASN A 137 18.65 -4.73 3.88
C ASN A 137 19.23 -4.84 5.31
N SER A 138 18.37 -5.15 6.29
CA SER A 138 18.75 -5.33 7.69
C SER A 138 19.81 -6.43 7.92
N PHE A 139 20.09 -7.26 6.92
CA PHE A 139 21.09 -8.33 6.94
C PHE A 139 22.37 -7.98 6.16
N GLY A 140 22.50 -6.75 5.68
CA GLY A 140 23.69 -6.31 4.94
C GLY A 140 23.77 -6.80 3.49
N THR A 141 22.70 -7.41 2.96
CA THR A 141 22.63 -7.88 1.57
C THR A 141 21.85 -6.91 0.69
N ASP A 142 22.13 -6.92 -0.62
CA ASP A 142 21.42 -6.09 -1.60
C ASP A 142 19.93 -6.46 -1.58
N TRP A 143 19.05 -5.45 -1.57
CA TRP A 143 17.60 -5.65 -1.65
C TRP A 143 17.16 -6.20 -3.03
N ARG A 144 18.04 -6.15 -4.03
CA ARG A 144 17.80 -6.68 -5.39
C ARG A 144 18.04 -8.18 -5.56
N ALA A 145 18.65 -8.84 -4.57
CA ALA A 145 19.02 -10.26 -4.64
C ALA A 145 17.82 -11.19 -4.37
#